data_AF-A0A973A8C5-F1
#
_entry.id   AF-A0A973A8C5-F1
#
_cell.length_a   1.000
_cell.length_b   1.000
_cell.length_c   1.000
_cell.angle_alpha   90.00
_cell.angle_beta   90.00
_cell.angle_gamma   90.00
#
_symmetry.space_group_name_H-M   'P 1'
#
loop_
_entity.id
_entity.type
_entity.pdbx_description
1 polymer ?
#
loop_
_entity_poly.entity_id
_entity_poly.type
_entity_poly.pdbx_seq_one_letter_code
_entity_poly.pdbx_strand_id
1 'polypeptide(L)'
;FFVLSMVGSTLLRATGSAASPGIIMTTGSVIQILLGPVLIFGWFGMPEMGIAGAAWAYVISRFWSIALYSLLLYRSRMMQLSLTGIFKSWAAILHVGGPAVMSGLVMPASMLIITRLLAGHGHEVVAGYNVATRVETMAHMILWSASSSVEPFIGQNWGAGHIDRVKRALFLTNWFSLGWGLFTFVTMMLIGDLVVTLIDDNQVVHEVATAFFLIIPLSIGFMGIMQIASSSFNARGLPMPALVISIVRTVIVYIPLAIIANTYWGYVGIFMATAITNVLVGTGAWYWNQQSVLKASNANAPG
;
A
#
# COMPACT_ATOMS: atom_id res chain seq x y z
N PHE A 1 14.39 2.97 16.38
CA PHE A 1 15.02 2.45 15.14
C PHE A 1 14.08 2.60 13.92
N PHE A 2 12.82 2.13 13.98
CA PHE A 2 11.84 2.29 12.89
C PHE A 2 11.59 3.72 12.43
N VAL A 3 11.35 4.63 13.39
CA VAL A 3 11.01 6.03 13.12
C VAL A 3 12.11 6.72 12.31
N LEU A 4 13.38 6.54 12.69
CA LEU A 4 14.50 7.21 12.03
C LEU A 4 14.70 6.73 10.59
N SER A 5 14.56 5.42 10.33
CA SER A 5 14.60 4.88 8.97
C SER A 5 13.41 5.33 8.12
N MET A 6 12.20 5.33 8.69
CA MET A 6 11.00 5.79 7.98
C MET A 6 11.11 7.28 7.64
N VAL A 7 11.42 8.14 8.62
CA VAL A 7 11.57 9.58 8.43
C VAL A 7 12.73 9.90 7.48
N GLY A 8 13.87 9.21 7.60
CA GLY A 8 14.98 9.39 6.66
C GLY A 8 14.61 9.01 5.23
N SER A 9 13.87 7.92 5.06
CA SER A 9 13.39 7.48 3.75
C SER A 9 12.39 8.46 3.13
N THR A 10 11.48 9.06 3.93
CA THR A 10 10.51 10.03 3.43
C THR A 10 11.15 11.38 3.12
N LEU A 11 12.13 11.82 3.91
CA LEU A 11 12.90 13.05 3.64
C LEU A 11 13.70 12.95 2.34
N LEU A 12 14.39 11.82 2.10
CA LEU A 12 15.12 11.59 0.85
C LEU A 12 14.16 11.52 -0.36
N ARG A 13 12.98 10.90 -0.20
CA ARG A 13 11.95 10.91 -1.26
C ARG A 13 11.39 12.31 -1.52
N ALA A 14 11.15 13.10 -0.47
CA ALA A 14 10.63 14.48 -0.60
C ALA A 14 11.60 15.39 -1.38
N THR A 15 12.90 15.13 -1.27
CA THR A 15 13.96 15.88 -1.96
C THR A 15 14.27 15.34 -3.37
N GLY A 16 13.49 14.37 -3.86
CA GLY A 16 13.60 13.83 -5.22
C GLY A 16 14.57 12.65 -5.36
N SER A 17 15.25 12.23 -4.29
CA SER A 17 16.08 11.01 -4.32
C SER A 17 15.23 9.79 -3.97
N ALA A 18 14.48 9.28 -4.96
CA ALA A 18 13.73 8.02 -4.80
C ALA A 18 14.64 6.77 -4.83
N ALA A 19 15.79 6.85 -5.52
CA ALA A 19 16.71 5.74 -5.69
C ALA A 19 17.44 5.36 -4.39
N SER A 20 17.91 6.34 -3.60
CA SER A 20 18.68 6.04 -2.39
C SER A 20 17.87 5.25 -1.34
N PRO A 21 16.62 5.61 -1.00
CA PRO A 21 15.77 4.80 -0.13
C PRO A 21 15.55 3.39 -0.66
N GLY A 22 15.36 3.23 -1.98
CA GLY A 22 15.22 1.93 -2.62
C GLY A 22 16.44 1.05 -2.40
N ILE A 23 17.65 1.55 -2.70
CA ILE A 23 18.92 0.83 -2.52
C ILE A 23 19.13 0.41 -1.05
N ILE A 24 18.83 1.31 -0.09
CA ILE A 24 18.97 1.02 1.33
C ILE A 24 18.00 -0.08 1.76
N MET A 25 16.75 -0.03 1.29
CA MET A 25 15.77 -1.08 1.56
C MET A 25 16.20 -2.42 0.97
N THR A 26 16.67 -2.45 -0.27
CA THR A 26 17.14 -3.67 -0.94
C THR A 26 18.35 -4.26 -0.23
N THR A 27 19.37 -3.45 0.11
CA THR A 27 20.55 -3.94 0.83
C THR A 27 20.19 -4.46 2.23
N GLY A 28 19.29 -3.78 2.93
CA GLY A 28 18.72 -4.28 4.19
C GLY A 28 18.06 -5.64 4.02
N SER A 29 17.19 -5.81 3.01
CA SER A 29 16.54 -7.09 2.72
C SER A 29 17.54 -8.19 2.35
N VAL A 30 18.58 -7.88 1.57
CA VAL A 30 19.65 -8.84 1.23
C VAL A 30 20.39 -9.29 2.49
N ILE A 31 20.78 -8.37 3.37
CA ILE A 31 21.42 -8.71 4.65
C ILE A 31 20.51 -9.62 5.47
N GLN A 32 19.21 -9.31 5.54
CA GLN A 32 18.25 -10.12 6.28
C GLN A 32 18.14 -11.55 5.70
N ILE A 33 18.09 -11.69 4.37
CA ILE A 33 18.01 -12.98 3.68
C ILE A 33 19.28 -13.80 3.90
N LEU A 34 20.46 -13.17 3.87
CA LEU A 34 21.73 -13.85 4.08
C LEU A 34 21.93 -14.28 5.54
N LEU A 35 21.55 -13.43 6.50
CA LEU A 35 21.66 -13.72 7.93
C LEU A 35 20.60 -14.70 8.44
N GLY A 36 19.45 -14.77 7.77
CA GLY A 36 18.32 -15.61 8.16
C GLY A 36 18.73 -17.08 8.38
N PRO A 37 19.20 -17.80 7.35
CA PRO A 37 19.60 -19.20 7.49
C PRO A 37 20.69 -19.44 8.52
N VAL A 38 21.65 -18.50 8.62
CA VAL A 38 22.76 -18.58 9.59
C VAL A 38 22.26 -18.54 11.03
N LEU A 39 21.36 -17.59 11.34
CA LEU A 39 20.86 -17.41 12.70
C LEU A 39 19.69 -18.35 13.04
N ILE A 40 18.86 -18.70 12.06
CA ILE A 40 17.71 -19.60 12.25
C ILE A 40 18.20 -21.03 12.43
N PHE A 41 19.00 -21.55 11.48
CA PHE A 41 19.40 -22.95 11.41
C PHE A 41 20.81 -23.21 11.97
N GLY A 42 21.51 -22.18 12.45
CA GLY A 42 22.86 -22.35 13.00
C GLY A 42 23.94 -22.71 11.96
N TRP A 43 23.77 -22.29 10.69
CA TRP A 43 24.81 -22.52 9.68
C TRP A 43 26.14 -21.89 10.11
N PHE A 44 27.26 -22.44 9.63
CA PHE A 44 28.63 -22.04 10.00
C PHE A 44 29.00 -22.25 11.47
N GLY A 45 28.35 -23.20 12.17
CA GLY A 45 28.70 -23.57 13.54
C GLY A 45 28.14 -22.62 14.61
N MET A 46 27.19 -21.76 14.24
CA MET A 46 26.44 -20.96 15.20
C MET A 46 25.35 -21.80 15.90
N PRO A 47 24.95 -21.43 17.13
CA PRO A 47 23.82 -22.07 17.79
C PRO A 47 22.52 -21.86 17.00
N GLU A 48 21.69 -22.89 16.91
CA GLU A 48 20.37 -22.82 16.27
C GLU A 48 19.43 -21.95 17.13
N MET A 49 19.15 -20.72 16.69
CA MET A 49 18.32 -19.78 17.46
C MET A 49 16.84 -19.79 17.02
N GLY A 50 16.48 -20.51 15.95
CA GLY A 50 15.13 -20.63 15.44
C GLY A 50 14.46 -19.25 15.22
N ILE A 51 13.28 -19.05 15.82
CA ILE A 51 12.51 -17.80 15.70
C ILE A 51 13.29 -16.59 16.26
N ALA A 52 14.08 -16.78 17.31
CA ALA A 52 14.92 -15.70 17.85
C ALA A 52 16.01 -15.28 16.83
N GLY A 53 16.54 -16.24 16.06
CA GLY A 53 17.48 -15.97 14.97
C GLY A 53 16.87 -15.11 13.87
N ALA A 54 15.61 -15.39 13.48
CA ALA A 54 14.87 -14.57 12.52
C ALA A 54 14.68 -13.12 13.02
N ALA A 55 14.40 -12.95 14.33
CA ALA A 55 14.29 -11.63 14.94
C ALA A 55 15.63 -10.87 14.93
N TRP A 56 16.75 -11.54 15.23
CA TRP A 56 18.08 -10.93 15.17
C TRP A 56 18.50 -10.53 13.75
N ALA A 57 18.27 -11.39 12.75
CA ALA A 57 18.52 -11.07 11.35
C ALA A 57 17.78 -9.78 10.93
N TYR A 58 16.52 -9.63 11.38
CA TYR A 58 15.74 -8.43 11.16
C TYR A 58 16.33 -7.20 11.84
N VAL A 59 16.68 -7.30 13.13
CA VAL A 59 17.26 -6.19 13.90
C VAL A 59 18.56 -5.70 13.27
N ILE A 60 19.46 -6.60 12.88
CA ILE A 60 20.75 -6.27 12.25
C ILE A 60 20.54 -5.55 10.90
N SER A 61 19.65 -6.07 10.05
CA SER A 61 19.25 -5.42 8.79
C SER A 61 18.71 -4.00 9.00
N ARG A 62 17.96 -3.78 10.09
CA ARG A 62 17.43 -2.45 10.43
C ARG A 62 18.51 -1.51 10.92
N PHE A 63 19.47 -1.97 11.72
CA PHE A 63 20.61 -1.16 12.12
C PHE A 63 21.46 -0.72 10.93
N TRP A 64 21.66 -1.61 9.95
CA TRP A 64 22.31 -1.26 8.69
C TRP A 64 21.57 -0.13 7.96
N SER A 65 20.25 -0.27 7.82
CA SER A 65 19.41 0.76 7.18
C SER A 65 19.53 2.12 7.88
N ILE A 66 19.52 2.14 9.21
CA ILE A 66 19.66 3.36 10.01
C ILE A 66 21.00 4.03 9.78
N ALA A 67 22.09 3.26 9.82
CA ALA A 67 23.43 3.79 9.61
C ALA A 67 23.53 4.51 8.25
N LEU A 68 23.01 3.89 7.18
CA LEU A 68 23.00 4.49 5.84
C LEU A 68 22.10 5.73 5.74
N TYR A 69 20.89 5.69 6.30
CA TYR A 69 20.01 6.87 6.31
C TYR A 69 20.63 8.03 7.09
N SER A 70 21.21 7.78 8.26
CA SER A 70 21.91 8.79 9.06
C SER A 70 23.09 9.40 8.31
N LEU A 71 23.91 8.58 7.64
CA LEU A 71 25.04 9.04 6.83
C LEU A 71 24.57 9.97 5.69
N LEU A 72 23.52 9.58 4.97
CA LEU A 72 22.99 10.37 3.86
C LEU A 72 22.34 11.67 4.31
N LEU A 73 21.54 11.64 5.37
CA LEU A 73 20.92 12.84 5.92
C LEU A 73 21.97 13.85 6.42
N TYR A 74 23.06 13.35 7.02
CA TYR A 74 24.20 14.16 7.43
C TYR A 74 24.91 14.78 6.22
N ARG A 75 25.25 13.97 5.22
CA ARG A 75 25.95 14.44 4.01
C ARG A 75 25.13 15.48 3.22
N SER A 76 23.81 15.32 3.18
CA SER A 76 22.90 16.23 2.50
C SER A 76 22.56 17.49 3.31
N ARG A 77 23.15 17.68 4.50
CA ARG A 77 22.88 18.80 5.43
C ARG A 77 21.38 19.02 5.73
N MET A 78 20.60 17.94 5.71
CA MET A 78 19.15 17.98 5.96
C MET A 78 18.80 17.97 7.45
N MET A 79 19.81 17.88 8.33
CA MET A 79 19.62 17.87 9.78
C MET A 79 20.00 19.22 10.38
N GLN A 80 19.02 19.87 11.01
CA GLN A 80 19.26 21.01 11.89
C GLN A 80 18.85 20.60 13.31
N LEU A 81 19.81 20.61 14.23
CA LEU A 81 19.54 20.37 15.65
C LEU A 81 19.10 21.69 16.28
N SER A 82 17.79 21.96 16.22
CA SER A 82 17.18 23.08 16.93
C SER A 82 15.92 22.64 17.65
N LEU A 83 15.75 23.11 18.89
CA LEU A 83 14.53 22.93 19.68
C LEU A 83 13.55 24.11 19.51
N THR A 84 13.97 25.18 18.82
CA THR A 84 13.11 26.34 18.59
C THR A 84 11.94 25.99 17.67
N GLY A 85 10.72 26.30 18.10
CA GLY A 85 9.50 26.03 17.31
C GLY A 85 9.06 24.56 17.26
N ILE A 86 9.54 23.71 18.17
CA ILE A 86 9.20 22.28 18.21
C ILE A 86 7.69 22.02 18.29
N PHE A 87 6.97 22.77 19.14
CA PHE A 87 5.51 22.63 19.29
C PHE A 87 4.76 22.99 18.01
N LYS A 88 5.20 24.03 17.29
CA LYS A 88 4.60 24.43 16.01
C LYS A 88 4.83 23.35 14.94
N SER A 89 6.03 22.76 14.93
CA SER A 89 6.36 21.64 14.03
C SER A 89 5.53 20.39 14.35
N TRP A 90 5.38 20.04 15.64
CA TRP A 90 4.54 18.93 16.07
C TRP A 90 3.07 19.12 15.69
N ALA A 91 2.53 20.33 15.87
CA ALA A 91 1.15 20.64 15.47
C ALA A 91 0.95 20.47 13.95
N ALA A 92 1.89 20.95 13.13
CA ALA A 92 1.83 20.77 11.68
C ALA A 92 1.95 19.29 11.27
N ILE A 93 2.86 18.53 11.90
CA ILE A 93 3.02 17.09 11.67
C ILE A 93 1.75 16.35 12.08
N LEU A 94 1.14 16.65 13.23
CA LEU A 94 -0.09 16.00 13.69
C LEU A 94 -1.31 16.36 12.83
N HIS A 95 -1.36 17.57 12.27
CA HIS A 95 -2.43 17.98 11.37
C HIS A 95 -2.49 17.13 10.09
N VAL A 96 -1.34 16.69 9.57
CA VAL A 96 -1.27 15.81 8.39
C VAL A 96 -1.20 14.33 8.80
N GLY A 97 -0.39 14.03 9.81
CA GLY A 97 -0.11 12.68 10.30
C GLY A 97 -1.29 12.04 11.03
N GLY A 98 -2.10 12.81 11.78
CA GLY A 98 -3.29 12.29 12.46
C GLY A 98 -4.30 11.67 11.48
N PRO A 99 -4.78 12.41 10.47
CA PRO A 99 -5.64 11.87 9.41
C PRO A 99 -4.99 10.71 8.64
N ALA A 100 -3.68 10.77 8.36
CA ALA A 100 -2.97 9.70 7.67
C ALA A 100 -2.93 8.40 8.49
N VAL A 101 -2.66 8.48 9.80
CA VAL A 101 -2.67 7.32 10.72
C VAL A 101 -4.08 6.73 10.81
N MET A 102 -5.11 7.57 10.95
CA MET A 102 -6.50 7.11 10.96
C MET A 102 -6.84 6.36 9.67
N SER A 103 -6.45 6.92 8.52
CA SER A 103 -6.64 6.26 7.21
C SER A 103 -5.93 4.92 7.12
N GLY A 104 -4.75 4.79 7.74
CA GLY A 104 -3.97 3.56 7.82
C GLY A 104 -4.56 2.50 8.75
N LEU A 105 -5.26 2.91 9.82
CA LEU A 105 -5.91 1.99 10.78
C LEU A 105 -7.23 1.43 10.27
N VAL A 106 -7.89 2.13 9.33
CA VAL A 106 -9.15 1.69 8.72
C VAL A 106 -8.99 0.33 8.02
N MET A 107 -7.86 0.09 7.34
CA MET A 107 -7.63 -1.17 6.62
C MET A 107 -7.48 -2.38 7.56
N PRO A 108 -6.61 -2.40 8.58
CA PRO A 108 -6.55 -3.49 9.56
C PRO A 108 -7.88 -3.74 10.28
N ALA A 109 -8.60 -2.68 10.64
CA ALA A 109 -9.91 -2.81 11.28
C ALA A 109 -10.93 -3.50 10.36
N SER A 110 -10.92 -3.19 9.06
CA SER A 110 -11.77 -3.86 8.08
C SER A 110 -11.42 -5.33 7.91
N MET A 111 -10.13 -5.66 7.89
CA MET A 111 -9.67 -7.04 7.75
C MET A 111 -10.17 -7.90 8.91
N LEU A 112 -10.23 -7.37 10.15
CA LEU A 112 -10.80 -8.09 11.28
C LEU A 112 -12.27 -8.47 11.03
N ILE A 113 -13.07 -7.55 10.49
CA ILE A 113 -14.50 -7.79 10.20
C ILE A 113 -14.64 -8.82 9.08
N ILE A 114 -13.90 -8.66 7.98
CA ILE A 114 -13.96 -9.56 6.82
C ILE A 114 -13.49 -10.97 7.19
N THR A 115 -12.39 -11.10 7.92
CA THR A 115 -11.91 -12.40 8.39
C THR A 115 -12.93 -13.07 9.31
N ARG A 116 -13.66 -12.30 10.14
CA ARG A 116 -14.76 -12.85 10.96
C ARG A 116 -15.94 -13.32 10.10
N LEU A 117 -16.32 -12.58 9.06
CA LEU A 117 -17.37 -13.00 8.13
C LEU A 117 -16.97 -14.29 7.40
N LEU A 118 -15.75 -14.36 6.90
CA LEU A 118 -15.21 -15.56 6.22
C LEU A 118 -15.10 -16.76 7.16
N ALA A 119 -14.70 -16.54 8.42
CA ALA A 119 -14.66 -17.61 9.43
C ALA A 119 -16.03 -18.23 9.71
N GLY A 120 -17.12 -17.50 9.47
CA GLY A 120 -18.49 -18.03 9.53
C GLY A 120 -18.79 -19.09 8.46
N HIS A 121 -17.97 -19.21 7.41
CA HIS A 121 -18.11 -20.21 6.34
C HIS A 121 -17.18 -21.41 6.46
N GLY A 122 -16.40 -21.51 7.55
CA GLY A 122 -15.48 -22.61 7.80
C GLY A 122 -14.00 -22.21 7.72
N HIS A 123 -13.14 -23.02 8.33
CA HIS A 123 -11.71 -22.75 8.40
C HIS A 123 -11.03 -22.91 7.04
N GLU A 124 -11.55 -23.78 6.17
CA GLU A 124 -11.11 -24.01 4.80
C GLU A 124 -11.33 -22.78 3.93
N VAL A 125 -12.43 -22.05 4.12
CA VAL A 125 -12.70 -20.78 3.41
C VAL A 125 -11.70 -19.70 3.81
N VAL A 126 -11.37 -19.62 5.10
CA VAL A 126 -10.33 -18.70 5.60
C VAL A 126 -8.96 -19.10 5.05
N ALA A 127 -8.65 -20.39 4.95
CA ALA A 127 -7.41 -20.89 4.36
C ALA A 127 -7.31 -20.52 2.87
N GLY A 128 -8.34 -20.80 2.06
CA GLY A 128 -8.38 -20.43 0.63
C GLY A 128 -8.24 -18.94 0.39
N TYR A 129 -8.93 -18.11 1.19
CA TYR A 129 -8.75 -16.66 1.16
C TYR A 129 -7.32 -16.23 1.50
N ASN A 130 -6.69 -16.82 2.52
CA ASN A 130 -5.32 -16.50 2.91
C ASN A 130 -4.29 -16.89 1.83
N VAL A 131 -4.52 -18.01 1.13
CA VAL A 131 -3.70 -18.40 -0.02
C VAL A 131 -3.84 -17.37 -1.14
N ALA A 132 -5.07 -17.05 -1.54
CA ALA A 132 -5.33 -16.13 -2.64
C ALA A 132 -4.82 -14.71 -2.37
N THR A 133 -5.04 -14.19 -1.16
CA THR A 133 -4.59 -12.84 -0.77
C THR A 133 -3.07 -12.70 -0.73
N ARG A 134 -2.29 -13.76 -0.48
CA ARG A 134 -0.82 -13.72 -0.59
C ARG A 134 -0.37 -13.46 -2.01
N VAL A 135 -0.98 -14.16 -2.97
CA VAL A 135 -0.72 -13.99 -4.40
C VAL A 135 -1.16 -12.59 -4.85
N GLU A 136 -2.34 -12.16 -4.43
CA GLU A 136 -2.85 -10.81 -4.70
C GLU A 136 -1.94 -9.71 -4.14
N THR A 137 -1.38 -9.91 -2.93
CA THR A 137 -0.48 -8.94 -2.30
C THR A 137 0.74 -8.66 -3.18
N MET A 138 1.30 -9.68 -3.85
CA MET A 138 2.43 -9.51 -4.77
C MET A 138 2.05 -8.60 -5.95
N ALA A 139 0.88 -8.80 -6.54
CA ALA A 139 0.38 -7.92 -7.60
C ALA A 139 0.10 -6.50 -7.09
N HIS A 140 -0.41 -6.38 -5.86
CA HIS A 140 -0.67 -5.08 -5.23
C HIS A 140 0.59 -4.28 -4.92
N MET A 141 1.72 -4.93 -4.63
CA MET A 141 2.99 -4.24 -4.35
C MET A 141 3.43 -3.32 -5.50
N ILE A 142 3.12 -3.69 -6.75
CA ILE A 142 3.45 -2.88 -7.93
C ILE A 142 2.60 -1.60 -7.98
N LEU A 143 1.31 -1.68 -7.62
CA LEU A 143 0.45 -0.50 -7.52
C LEU A 143 0.85 0.41 -6.36
N TRP A 144 1.23 -0.17 -5.20
CA TRP A 144 1.82 0.60 -4.10
C TRP A 144 3.11 1.30 -4.51
N SER A 145 3.97 0.64 -5.27
CA SER A 145 5.20 1.23 -5.79
C SER A 145 4.90 2.41 -6.73
N ALA A 146 3.94 2.26 -7.64
CA ALA A 146 3.50 3.34 -8.52
C ALA A 146 2.92 4.53 -7.74
N SER A 147 2.01 4.29 -6.79
CA SER A 147 1.39 5.33 -5.96
C SER A 147 2.43 6.12 -5.16
N SER A 148 3.35 5.42 -4.49
CA SER A 148 4.40 6.04 -3.67
C SER A 148 5.45 6.79 -4.48
N SER A 149 5.68 6.41 -5.74
CA SER A 149 6.59 7.12 -6.66
C SER A 149 5.98 8.41 -7.21
N VAL A 150 4.67 8.41 -7.43
CA VAL A 150 3.93 9.57 -7.96
C VAL A 150 3.76 10.66 -6.91
N GLU A 151 3.64 10.32 -5.64
CA GLU A 151 3.44 11.26 -4.54
C GLU A 151 4.49 12.40 -4.48
N PRO A 152 5.82 12.14 -4.40
CA PRO A 152 6.82 13.21 -4.42
C PRO A 152 6.86 13.95 -5.76
N PHE A 153 6.62 13.26 -6.88
CA PHE A 153 6.56 13.89 -8.20
C PHE A 153 5.43 14.93 -8.28
N ILE A 154 4.23 14.58 -7.78
CA ILE A 154 3.10 15.50 -7.71
C ILE A 154 3.44 16.64 -6.75
N GLY A 155 3.96 16.36 -5.56
CA GLY A 155 4.27 17.40 -4.57
C GLY A 155 5.24 18.46 -5.11
N GLN A 156 6.30 18.03 -5.78
CA GLN A 156 7.31 18.93 -6.37
C GLN A 156 6.74 19.74 -7.55
N ASN A 157 6.05 19.09 -8.49
CA ASN A 157 5.51 19.79 -9.66
C ASN A 157 4.34 20.71 -9.29
N TRP A 158 3.54 20.32 -8.29
CA TRP A 158 2.47 21.16 -7.75
C TRP A 158 3.03 22.41 -7.10
N GLY A 159 4.03 22.27 -6.22
CA GLY A 159 4.71 23.39 -5.57
C GLY A 159 5.42 24.33 -6.56
N ALA A 160 5.91 23.80 -7.69
CA ALA A 160 6.53 24.57 -8.76
C ALA A 160 5.54 25.16 -9.79
N GLY A 161 4.23 24.98 -9.61
CA GLY A 161 3.20 25.47 -10.55
C GLY A 161 3.12 24.71 -11.88
N HIS A 162 3.84 23.60 -12.04
CA HIS A 162 3.83 22.77 -13.25
C HIS A 162 2.63 21.80 -13.28
N ILE A 163 1.41 22.35 -13.26
CA ILE A 163 0.17 21.57 -13.13
C ILE A 163 -0.05 20.62 -14.33
N ASP A 164 0.42 20.96 -15.52
CA ASP A 164 0.31 20.06 -16.68
C ASP A 164 1.12 18.79 -16.53
N ARG A 165 2.28 18.86 -15.86
CA ARG A 165 3.07 17.67 -15.51
C ARG A 165 2.34 16.80 -14.49
N VAL A 166 1.63 17.42 -13.54
CA VAL A 166 0.79 16.70 -12.57
C VAL A 166 -0.35 15.97 -13.28
N LYS A 167 -1.08 16.64 -14.17
CA LYS A 167 -2.17 16.04 -14.97
C LYS A 167 -1.66 14.87 -15.81
N ARG A 168 -0.51 15.03 -16.48
CA ARG A 168 0.10 13.97 -17.28
C ARG A 168 0.53 12.78 -16.44
N ALA A 169 1.15 13.01 -15.27
CA ALA A 169 1.54 11.94 -14.37
C ALA A 169 0.32 11.14 -13.88
N LEU A 170 -0.74 11.82 -13.43
CA LEU A 170 -2.00 11.19 -13.02
C LEU A 170 -2.63 10.38 -14.16
N PHE A 171 -2.66 10.91 -15.38
CA PHE A 171 -3.19 10.19 -16.53
C PHE A 171 -2.41 8.89 -16.78
N LEU A 172 -1.08 8.98 -16.86
CA LEU A 172 -0.22 7.82 -17.12
C LEU A 172 -0.33 6.76 -16.03
N THR A 173 -0.36 7.16 -14.76
CA THR A 173 -0.37 6.22 -13.64
C THR A 173 -1.74 5.58 -13.43
N ASN A 174 -2.83 6.30 -13.70
CA ASN A 174 -4.17 5.72 -13.70
C ASN A 174 -4.33 4.68 -14.83
N TRP A 175 -3.84 4.98 -16.03
CA TRP A 175 -3.85 4.01 -17.14
C TRP A 175 -2.95 2.80 -16.88
N PHE A 176 -1.76 3.04 -16.32
CA PHE A 176 -0.90 1.96 -15.85
C PHE A 176 -1.63 1.08 -14.82
N SER A 177 -2.34 1.68 -13.86
CA SER A 177 -3.10 0.95 -12.85
C SER A 177 -4.17 0.06 -13.47
N LEU A 178 -4.93 0.56 -14.44
CA LEU A 178 -5.94 -0.23 -15.15
C LEU A 178 -5.31 -1.36 -15.98
N GLY A 179 -4.24 -1.07 -16.73
CA GLY A 179 -3.51 -2.07 -17.50
C GLY A 179 -2.91 -3.15 -16.61
N TRP A 180 -2.35 -2.78 -15.46
CA TRP A 180 -1.81 -3.71 -14.47
C TRP A 180 -2.91 -4.55 -13.81
N GLY A 181 -4.07 -3.96 -13.52
CA GLY A 181 -5.25 -4.69 -13.04
C GLY A 181 -5.70 -5.75 -14.03
N LEU A 182 -5.83 -5.39 -15.31
CA LEU A 182 -6.19 -6.34 -16.38
C LEU A 182 -5.13 -7.44 -16.53
N PHE A 183 -3.84 -7.07 -16.53
CA PHE A 183 -2.74 -8.03 -16.58
C PHE A 183 -2.80 -9.01 -15.40
N THR A 184 -3.04 -8.51 -14.19
CA THR A 184 -3.19 -9.33 -12.98
C THR A 184 -4.37 -10.27 -13.12
N PHE A 185 -5.52 -9.79 -13.57
CA PHE A 185 -6.71 -10.62 -13.80
C PHE A 185 -6.44 -11.74 -14.81
N VAL A 186 -5.89 -11.43 -15.98
CA VAL A 186 -5.57 -12.44 -17.00
C VAL A 186 -4.56 -13.46 -16.46
N THR A 187 -3.53 -13.00 -15.76
CA THR A 187 -2.51 -13.90 -15.19
C THR A 187 -3.10 -14.84 -14.14
N MET A 188 -3.94 -14.31 -13.24
CA MET A 188 -4.61 -15.12 -12.20
C MET A 188 -5.66 -16.07 -12.80
N MET A 189 -6.32 -15.69 -13.89
CA MET A 189 -7.24 -16.57 -14.59
C MET A 189 -6.53 -17.75 -15.26
N LEU A 190 -5.32 -17.54 -15.80
CA LEU A 190 -4.57 -18.57 -16.52
C LEU A 190 -3.75 -19.49 -15.60
N ILE A 191 -3.19 -18.94 -14.52
CA ILE A 191 -2.22 -19.65 -13.67
C ILE A 191 -2.75 -19.83 -12.24
N GLY A 192 -3.88 -19.23 -11.88
CA GLY A 192 -4.43 -19.28 -10.52
C GLY A 192 -4.61 -20.70 -10.00
N ASP A 193 -5.24 -21.56 -10.79
CA ASP A 193 -5.46 -22.97 -10.46
C ASP A 193 -4.14 -23.73 -10.16
N LEU A 194 -3.13 -23.53 -11.01
CA LEU A 194 -1.79 -24.09 -10.79
C LEU A 194 -1.17 -23.59 -9.47
N VAL A 195 -1.32 -22.30 -9.16
CA VAL A 195 -0.78 -21.72 -7.92
C VAL A 195 -1.45 -22.31 -6.69
N VAL A 196 -2.78 -22.54 -6.71
CA VAL A 196 -3.46 -23.15 -5.54
C VAL A 196 -3.06 -24.60 -5.37
N THR A 197 -2.94 -25.35 -6.47
CA THR A 197 -2.52 -26.77 -6.46
C THR A 197 -1.13 -26.97 -5.87
N LEU A 198 -0.23 -25.98 -6.01
CA LEU A 198 1.10 -26.04 -5.42
C LEU A 198 1.12 -25.75 -3.91
N ILE A 199 0.02 -25.28 -3.33
CA ILE A 199 -0.03 -24.77 -1.95
C ILE A 199 -0.86 -25.69 -1.04
N ASP A 200 -2.00 -26.18 -1.51
CA ASP A 200 -2.93 -26.97 -0.71
C ASP A 200 -3.64 -28.01 -1.60
N ASP A 201 -3.97 -29.17 -1.06
CA ASP A 201 -4.69 -30.24 -1.78
C ASP A 201 -6.21 -30.26 -1.45
N ASN A 202 -6.66 -29.40 -0.53
CA ASN A 202 -8.06 -29.38 -0.09
C ASN A 202 -8.99 -28.73 -1.14
N GLN A 203 -9.97 -29.49 -1.62
CA GLN A 203 -10.92 -29.04 -2.66
C GLN A 203 -11.66 -27.73 -2.30
N VAL A 204 -12.05 -27.51 -1.04
CA VAL A 204 -12.74 -26.29 -0.62
C VAL A 204 -11.82 -25.07 -0.69
N VAL A 205 -10.54 -25.23 -0.34
CA VAL A 205 -9.53 -24.17 -0.46
C VAL A 205 -9.36 -23.78 -1.93
N HIS A 206 -9.32 -24.76 -2.82
CA HIS A 206 -9.27 -24.58 -4.28
C HIS A 206 -10.45 -23.79 -4.83
N GLU A 207 -11.67 -24.18 -4.48
CA GLU A 207 -12.89 -23.51 -4.93
C GLU A 207 -12.90 -22.03 -4.48
N VAL A 208 -12.54 -21.77 -3.23
CA VAL A 208 -12.51 -20.43 -2.65
C VAL A 208 -11.44 -19.56 -3.32
N ALA A 209 -10.22 -20.08 -3.49
CA ALA A 209 -9.14 -19.33 -4.13
C ALA A 209 -9.41 -19.08 -5.62
N THR A 210 -10.02 -20.03 -6.32
CA THR A 210 -10.45 -19.85 -7.72
C THR A 210 -11.52 -18.77 -7.83
N ALA A 211 -12.54 -18.79 -6.98
CA ALA A 211 -13.56 -17.74 -6.93
C ALA A 211 -12.93 -16.36 -6.65
N PHE A 212 -11.95 -16.30 -5.76
CA PHE A 212 -11.19 -15.08 -5.49
C PHE A 212 -10.49 -14.56 -6.75
N PHE A 213 -9.73 -15.41 -7.45
CA PHE A 213 -8.94 -15.03 -8.63
C PHE A 213 -9.79 -14.58 -9.82
N LEU A 214 -11.02 -15.04 -9.93
CA LEU A 214 -11.96 -14.62 -10.97
C LEU A 214 -12.67 -13.30 -10.64
N ILE A 215 -12.84 -12.96 -9.37
CA ILE A 215 -13.68 -11.82 -8.96
C ILE A 215 -12.85 -10.59 -8.61
N ILE A 216 -11.88 -10.73 -7.71
CA ILE A 216 -11.20 -9.58 -7.09
C ILE A 216 -10.20 -8.92 -8.05
N PRO A 217 -9.34 -9.67 -8.79
CA PRO A 217 -8.36 -9.09 -9.71
C PRO A 217 -8.95 -8.15 -10.77
N LEU A 218 -10.20 -8.38 -11.19
CA LEU A 218 -10.92 -7.49 -12.12
C LEU A 218 -11.00 -6.04 -11.61
N SER A 219 -10.99 -5.85 -10.29
CA SER A 219 -11.16 -4.57 -9.63
C SER A 219 -9.86 -3.92 -9.13
N ILE A 220 -8.74 -4.64 -9.15
CA ILE A 220 -7.45 -4.20 -8.59
C ILE A 220 -6.95 -2.91 -9.24
N GLY A 221 -7.18 -2.74 -10.55
CA GLY A 221 -6.81 -1.52 -11.25
C GLY A 221 -7.52 -0.27 -10.71
N PHE A 222 -8.78 -0.39 -10.31
CA PHE A 222 -9.52 0.71 -9.66
C PHE A 222 -9.04 0.96 -8.24
N MET A 223 -8.62 -0.09 -7.53
CA MET A 223 -7.99 0.06 -6.22
C MET A 223 -6.67 0.86 -6.32
N GLY A 224 -5.85 0.62 -7.34
CA GLY A 224 -4.66 1.43 -7.58
C GLY A 224 -4.97 2.88 -7.95
N ILE A 225 -6.02 3.14 -8.73
CA ILE A 225 -6.49 4.52 -9.01
C ILE A 225 -6.90 5.24 -7.71
N MET A 226 -7.62 4.55 -6.82
CA MET A 226 -7.99 5.09 -5.51
C MET A 226 -6.75 5.46 -4.68
N GLN A 227 -5.69 4.63 -4.70
CA GLN A 227 -4.44 4.93 -4.01
C GLN A 227 -3.72 6.14 -4.63
N ILE A 228 -3.63 6.19 -5.96
CA ILE A 228 -3.02 7.31 -6.69
C ILE A 228 -3.76 8.62 -6.35
N ALA A 229 -5.09 8.60 -6.29
CA ALA A 229 -5.89 9.76 -5.87
C ALA A 229 -5.57 10.20 -4.43
N SER A 230 -5.52 9.27 -3.49
CA SER A 230 -5.13 9.55 -2.09
C SER A 230 -3.72 10.11 -1.98
N SER A 231 -2.74 9.53 -2.68
CA SER A 231 -1.36 10.04 -2.76
C SER A 231 -1.30 11.43 -3.39
N SER A 232 -2.10 11.71 -4.42
CA SER A 232 -2.21 13.04 -5.05
C SER A 232 -2.74 14.09 -4.06
N PHE A 233 -3.78 13.76 -3.29
CA PHE A 233 -4.31 14.65 -2.26
C PHE A 233 -3.28 14.92 -1.15
N ASN A 234 -2.63 13.88 -0.64
CA ASN A 234 -1.58 14.01 0.36
C ASN A 234 -0.40 14.85 -0.13
N ALA A 235 0.08 14.60 -1.35
CA ALA A 235 1.16 15.36 -1.98
C ALA A 235 0.88 16.86 -2.11
N ARG A 236 -0.39 17.22 -2.26
CA ARG A 236 -0.87 18.60 -2.39
C ARG A 236 -1.21 19.25 -1.04
N GLY A 237 -0.96 18.57 0.08
CA GLY A 237 -1.27 19.07 1.42
C GLY A 237 -2.77 19.01 1.77
N LEU A 238 -3.54 18.14 1.11
CA LEU A 238 -4.98 17.95 1.33
C LEU A 238 -5.25 16.56 1.96
N PRO A 239 -4.93 16.33 3.25
CA PRO A 239 -5.08 14.99 3.86
C PRO A 239 -6.55 14.58 4.10
N MET A 240 -7.47 15.54 4.23
CA MET A 240 -8.89 15.25 4.52
C MET A 240 -9.59 14.48 3.38
N PRO A 241 -9.46 14.86 2.09
CA PRO A 241 -9.97 14.03 0.99
C PRO A 241 -9.48 12.58 1.00
N ALA A 242 -8.19 12.34 1.27
CA ALA A 242 -7.64 10.99 1.36
C ALA A 242 -8.28 10.18 2.51
N LEU A 243 -8.48 10.81 3.67
CA LEU A 243 -9.19 10.20 4.80
C LEU A 243 -10.65 9.89 4.44
N VAL A 244 -11.37 10.82 3.80
CA VAL A 244 -12.75 10.61 3.37
C VAL A 244 -12.84 9.44 2.41
N ILE A 245 -11.94 9.33 1.42
CA ILE A 245 -11.89 8.18 0.51
C ILE A 245 -11.72 6.88 1.29
N SER A 246 -10.79 6.82 2.26
CA SER A 246 -10.54 5.62 3.06
C SER A 246 -11.74 5.20 3.91
N ILE A 247 -12.37 6.16 4.60
CA ILE A 247 -13.57 5.92 5.43
C ILE A 247 -14.76 5.52 4.56
N VAL A 248 -15.04 6.25 3.47
CA VAL A 248 -16.14 5.95 2.56
C VAL A 248 -15.97 4.55 1.98
N ARG A 249 -14.76 4.23 1.48
CA ARG A 249 -14.46 2.90 0.95
C ARG A 249 -14.82 1.82 1.93
N THR A 250 -14.35 1.97 3.16
CA THR A 250 -14.28 0.85 4.09
C THR A 250 -15.53 0.75 4.96
N VAL A 251 -15.90 1.84 5.62
CA VAL A 251 -16.98 1.88 6.61
C VAL A 251 -18.33 2.05 5.93
N ILE A 252 -18.42 2.90 4.92
CA ILE A 252 -19.70 3.29 4.32
C ILE A 252 -20.10 2.32 3.20
N VAL A 253 -19.15 1.90 2.37
CA VAL A 253 -19.42 1.07 1.19
C VAL A 253 -19.10 -0.40 1.48
N TYR A 254 -17.84 -0.73 1.78
CA TYR A 254 -17.39 -2.12 1.81
C TYR A 254 -18.02 -2.96 2.91
N ILE A 255 -17.96 -2.52 4.17
CA ILE A 255 -18.48 -3.30 5.30
C ILE A 255 -19.99 -3.59 5.15
N PRO A 256 -20.86 -2.60 4.90
CA PRO A 256 -22.29 -2.86 4.70
C PRO A 256 -22.54 -3.76 3.49
N LEU A 257 -21.86 -3.51 2.37
CA LEU A 257 -22.03 -4.31 1.16
C LEU A 257 -21.56 -5.75 1.38
N ALA A 258 -20.47 -5.96 2.12
CA ALA A 258 -19.97 -7.29 2.46
C ALA A 258 -20.95 -8.04 3.37
N ILE A 259 -21.54 -7.40 4.38
CA ILE A 259 -22.55 -8.03 5.26
C ILE A 259 -23.79 -8.43 4.45
N ILE A 260 -24.29 -7.54 3.60
CA ILE A 260 -25.46 -7.79 2.75
C ILE A 260 -25.14 -8.92 1.77
N ALA A 261 -24.07 -8.80 0.99
CA ALA A 261 -23.70 -9.78 -0.03
C ALA A 261 -23.34 -11.15 0.59
N ASN A 262 -22.73 -11.17 1.78
CA ASN A 262 -22.48 -12.39 2.55
C ASN A 262 -23.77 -13.16 2.87
N THR A 263 -24.87 -12.44 3.13
CA THR A 263 -26.16 -13.04 3.48
C THR A 263 -26.83 -13.71 2.28
N TYR A 264 -26.67 -13.12 1.08
CA TYR A 264 -27.32 -13.62 -0.15
C TYR A 264 -26.45 -14.61 -0.95
N TRP A 265 -25.12 -14.45 -0.94
CA TRP A 265 -24.20 -15.22 -1.80
C TRP A 265 -23.00 -15.82 -1.04
N GLY A 266 -23.07 -15.88 0.29
CA GLY A 266 -22.01 -16.43 1.13
C GLY A 266 -20.66 -15.72 0.94
N TYR A 267 -19.56 -16.46 1.06
CA TYR A 267 -18.21 -15.90 0.94
C TYR A 267 -17.92 -15.31 -0.46
N VAL A 268 -18.55 -15.84 -1.51
CA VAL A 268 -18.46 -15.27 -2.88
C VAL A 268 -19.05 -13.86 -2.91
N GLY A 269 -20.13 -13.63 -2.15
CA GLY A 269 -20.71 -12.31 -1.92
C GLY A 269 -19.72 -11.30 -1.33
N ILE A 270 -18.85 -11.74 -0.41
CA ILE A 270 -17.80 -10.89 0.16
C ILE A 270 -16.79 -10.47 -0.92
N PHE A 271 -16.41 -11.38 -1.82
CA PHE A 271 -15.49 -11.08 -2.93
C PHE A 271 -16.11 -10.10 -3.92
N MET A 272 -17.39 -10.29 -4.25
CA MET A 272 -18.15 -9.35 -5.09
C MET A 272 -18.24 -7.97 -4.43
N ALA A 273 -18.48 -7.90 -3.12
CA ALA A 273 -18.49 -6.65 -2.37
C ALA A 273 -17.15 -5.91 -2.47
N THR A 274 -16.02 -6.62 -2.37
CA THR A 274 -14.69 -6.04 -2.58
C THR A 274 -14.56 -5.45 -3.98
N ALA A 275 -14.92 -6.23 -5.00
CA ALA A 275 -14.80 -5.81 -6.40
C ALA A 275 -15.66 -4.58 -6.72
N ILE A 276 -16.93 -4.61 -6.31
CA ILE A 276 -17.87 -3.49 -6.48
C ILE A 276 -17.38 -2.24 -5.75
N THR A 277 -16.90 -2.38 -4.51
CA THR A 277 -16.35 -1.27 -3.73
C THR A 277 -15.16 -0.64 -4.45
N ASN A 278 -14.21 -1.46 -4.90
CA ASN A 278 -13.01 -0.99 -5.59
C ASN A 278 -13.39 -0.20 -6.86
N VAL A 279 -14.34 -0.69 -7.66
CA VAL A 279 -14.82 0.00 -8.85
C VAL A 279 -15.53 1.32 -8.50
N LEU A 280 -16.52 1.28 -7.59
CA LEU A 280 -17.32 2.45 -7.22
C LEU A 280 -16.48 3.56 -6.59
N VAL A 281 -15.65 3.20 -5.61
CA VAL A 281 -14.87 4.17 -4.86
C VAL A 281 -13.63 4.59 -5.65
N GLY A 282 -13.03 3.70 -6.44
CA GLY A 282 -11.93 4.03 -7.34
C GLY A 282 -12.34 5.02 -8.43
N THR A 283 -13.50 4.83 -9.05
CA THR A 283 -14.05 5.78 -10.03
C THR A 283 -14.43 7.11 -9.37
N GLY A 284 -15.04 7.09 -8.18
CA GLY A 284 -15.34 8.30 -7.41
C GLY A 284 -14.08 9.08 -7.01
N ALA A 285 -13.04 8.40 -6.52
CA ALA A 285 -11.77 8.99 -6.13
C ALA A 285 -11.03 9.60 -7.34
N TRP A 286 -11.04 8.91 -8.49
CA TRP A 286 -10.53 9.44 -9.75
C TRP A 286 -11.20 10.74 -10.14
N TYR A 287 -12.54 10.73 -10.20
CA TYR A 287 -13.33 11.89 -10.59
C TYR A 287 -13.08 13.07 -9.63
N TRP A 288 -13.09 12.82 -8.32
CA TRP A 288 -12.84 13.85 -7.32
C TRP A 288 -11.44 14.46 -7.46
N ASN A 289 -10.41 13.64 -7.61
CA ASN A 289 -9.04 14.13 -7.80
C ASN A 289 -8.91 14.93 -9.10
N GLN A 290 -9.48 14.45 -10.21
CA GLN A 290 -9.46 15.15 -11.50
C GLN A 290 -10.11 16.53 -11.40
N GLN A 291 -11.30 16.62 -10.80
CA GLN A 291 -12.00 17.88 -10.59
C GLN A 291 -11.21 18.82 -9.65
N SER A 292 -10.60 18.29 -8.60
CA SER A 292 -9.77 19.06 -7.67
C SER A 292 -8.54 19.66 -8.35
N VAL A 293 -7.90 18.92 -9.26
CA VAL A 293 -6.75 19.41 -10.03
C VAL A 293 -7.18 20.46 -11.06
N LEU A 294 -8.29 20.24 -11.76
CA LEU A 294 -8.80 21.19 -12.77
C LEU A 294 -9.21 22.53 -12.15
N LYS A 295 -9.95 22.51 -11.02
CA LYS A 295 -10.35 23.74 -10.32
C LYS A 295 -9.15 24.60 -9.91
N ALA A 296 -8.10 23.98 -9.39
CA ALA A 296 -6.88 24.68 -9.02
C ALA A 296 -6.07 25.17 -10.24
N SER A 297 -6.10 24.44 -11.36
CA SER A 297 -5.50 24.89 -12.62
C SER A 297 -6.16 26.17 -13.13
N ASN A 298 -7.48 26.26 -13.07
CA ASN A 298 -8.24 27.41 -13.56
C ASN A 298 -8.09 28.63 -12.65
N ALA A 299 -7.92 28.43 -11.35
CA ALA A 299 -7.66 29.52 -10.40
C ALA A 299 -6.27 30.17 -10.58
N ASN A 300 -5.32 29.46 -11.19
CA ASN A 300 -3.95 29.91 -11.40
C ASN A 300 -3.67 30.38 -12.85
N ALA A 301 -4.67 30.43 -13.73
CA ALA A 301 -4.48 30.97 -15.08
C ALA A 301 -4.33 32.50 -15.03
N PRO A 302 -3.33 33.10 -15.70
CA PRO A 302 -3.27 34.55 -15.84
C PRO A 302 -4.50 35.01 -16.64
N GLY A 303 -5.27 35.92 -16.04
CA GLY A 303 -6.41 36.59 -16.69
C GLY A 303 -5.97 37.57 -17.76
#